data_AF-A0A7S2EPX1-F1
#
_entry.id   AF-A0A7S2EPX1-F1
#
_cell.length_a   1.000
_cell.length_b   1.000
_cell.length_c   1.000
_cell.angle_alpha   90.00
_cell.angle_beta   90.00
_cell.angle_gamma   90.00
#
_symmetry.space_group_name_H-M   'P 1'
#
loop_
_entity.id
_entity.type
_entity.pdbx_description
1 polymer ?
#
loop_
_entity_poly.entity_id
_entity_poly.type
_entity_poly.pdbx_seq_one_letter_code
_entity_poly.pdbx_strand_id
1 'polypeptide(L)'
;TRDGLSSKAMGTPSIPRWLAGFVFNFFLRPGPESSKIQKQIESSAGIAIFVSSKDDMVHWVEAGRCYERFALRATSLGIRNAMLNQPVEVVTLRPGFATAMKLKDGSRPDLVVRFGKCDAMPRSLRRQVDSILQ
;
A
#
# COMPACT_ATOMS: atom_id res chain seq x y z
N THR A 1 -6.67 16.25 -12.57
CA THR A 1 -5.34 16.43 -11.99
C THR A 1 -4.57 15.12 -12.20
N ARG A 2 -3.28 15.14 -12.64
CA ARG A 2 -2.50 13.91 -12.98
C ARG A 2 -1.96 13.23 -11.71
N ASP A 3 -2.78 13.20 -10.68
CA ASP A 3 -2.53 12.73 -9.32
C ASP A 3 -3.73 11.90 -8.82
N GLY A 4 -3.63 11.37 -7.60
CA GLY A 4 -4.64 10.51 -7.00
C GLY A 4 -4.66 9.08 -7.57
N LEU A 5 -5.65 8.31 -7.13
CA LEU A 5 -5.86 6.92 -7.54
C LEU A 5 -6.94 6.85 -8.62
N SER A 6 -6.55 6.48 -9.84
CA SER A 6 -7.52 6.23 -10.92
C SER A 6 -8.28 4.92 -10.69
N SER A 7 -9.58 4.86 -11.03
CA SER A 7 -10.41 3.64 -10.85
C SER A 7 -9.79 2.40 -11.52
N LYS A 8 -9.22 2.55 -12.72
CA LYS A 8 -8.52 1.48 -13.45
C LYS A 8 -7.34 0.90 -12.66
N ALA A 9 -6.58 1.73 -11.97
CA ALA A 9 -5.45 1.29 -11.14
C ALA A 9 -5.90 0.71 -9.79
N MET A 10 -7.09 1.10 -9.30
CA MET A 10 -7.72 0.53 -8.10
C MET A 10 -8.36 -0.85 -8.34
N GLY A 11 -8.47 -1.29 -9.60
CA GLY A 11 -9.18 -2.52 -9.96
C GLY A 11 -10.69 -2.40 -9.78
N THR A 12 -11.22 -1.17 -9.74
CA THR A 12 -12.66 -0.91 -9.68
C THR A 12 -13.19 -0.57 -11.08
N PRO A 13 -14.41 -1.01 -11.43
CA PRO A 13 -15.06 -0.63 -12.68
C PRO A 13 -15.10 0.90 -12.81
N SER A 14 -15.01 1.41 -14.05
CA SER A 14 -15.26 2.84 -14.29
C SER A 14 -16.75 3.12 -14.12
N ILE A 15 -17.12 3.73 -12.99
CA ILE A 15 -18.50 4.05 -12.65
C ILE A 15 -18.77 5.54 -12.95
N PRO A 16 -19.93 5.93 -13.51
CA PRO A 16 -20.30 7.32 -13.70
C PRO A 16 -20.27 8.12 -12.40
N ARG A 17 -19.81 9.39 -12.44
CA ARG A 17 -19.65 10.23 -11.23
C ARG A 17 -20.92 10.36 -10.39
N TRP A 18 -22.09 10.44 -11.02
CA TRP A 18 -23.37 10.53 -10.33
C TRP A 18 -23.69 9.28 -9.49
N LEU A 19 -23.15 8.13 -9.87
CA LEU A 19 -23.32 6.84 -9.19
C LEU A 19 -22.17 6.54 -8.22
N ALA A 20 -21.05 7.27 -8.32
CA ALA A 20 -19.88 7.07 -7.47
C ALA A 20 -20.20 7.23 -5.98
N GLY A 21 -20.95 8.27 -5.58
CA GLY A 21 -21.28 8.54 -4.17
C GLY A 21 -22.11 7.43 -3.51
N PHE A 22 -23.06 6.86 -4.24
CA PHE A 22 -23.89 5.75 -3.75
C PHE A 22 -23.08 4.46 -3.58
N VAL A 23 -22.23 4.15 -4.55
CA VAL A 23 -21.37 2.95 -4.54
C VAL A 23 -20.26 3.06 -3.50
N PHE A 24 -19.70 4.25 -3.29
CA PHE A 24 -18.64 4.51 -2.30
C PHE A 24 -19.09 4.16 -0.88
N ASN A 25 -20.33 4.49 -0.50
CA ASN A 25 -20.91 4.15 0.80
C ASN A 25 -21.13 2.65 1.03
N PHE A 26 -21.14 1.84 -0.03
CA PHE A 26 -21.25 0.39 0.08
C PHE A 26 -19.87 -0.29 0.13
N PHE A 27 -18.91 0.20 -0.65
CA PHE A 27 -17.54 -0.34 -0.71
C PHE A 27 -16.67 0.03 0.50
N LEU A 28 -16.90 1.19 1.13
CA LEU A 28 -16.16 1.60 2.34
C LEU A 28 -16.69 1.00 3.65
N ARG A 29 -17.63 0.05 3.58
CA ARG A 29 -18.10 -0.64 4.77
C ARG A 29 -16.96 -1.56 5.30
N PRO A 30 -16.70 -1.58 6.61
CA PRO A 30 -15.61 -2.37 7.20
C PRO A 30 -15.64 -3.85 6.82
N GLY A 31 -16.83 -4.47 6.77
CA GLY A 31 -16.98 -5.90 6.45
C GLY A 31 -16.56 -6.28 5.03
N PRO A 32 -17.15 -5.68 3.98
CA PRO A 32 -16.74 -5.91 2.59
C PRO A 32 -15.26 -5.64 2.31
N GLU A 33 -14.71 -4.53 2.83
CA GLU A 33 -13.29 -4.21 2.60
C GLU A 33 -12.37 -5.20 3.33
N SER A 34 -12.71 -5.62 4.56
CA SER A 34 -11.96 -6.65 5.28
C SER A 34 -11.96 -7.99 4.54
N SER A 35 -13.13 -8.42 4.03
CA SER A 35 -13.27 -9.67 3.27
C SER A 35 -12.45 -9.63 1.98
N LYS A 36 -12.40 -8.47 1.31
CA LYS A 36 -11.59 -8.24 0.11
C LYS A 36 -10.10 -8.27 0.43
N ILE A 37 -9.66 -7.60 1.50
CA ILE A 37 -8.26 -7.62 1.96
C ILE A 37 -7.84 -9.05 2.31
N GLN A 38 -8.69 -9.79 3.02
CA GLN A 38 -8.42 -11.20 3.36
C GLN A 38 -8.14 -12.04 2.10
N LYS A 39 -9.02 -11.97 1.09
CA LYS A 39 -8.80 -12.66 -0.20
C LYS A 39 -7.51 -12.23 -0.89
N GLN A 40 -7.15 -10.94 -0.81
CA GLN A 40 -5.88 -10.45 -1.38
C GLN A 40 -4.66 -10.99 -0.64
N ILE A 41 -4.75 -11.16 0.68
CA ILE A 41 -3.68 -11.76 1.50
C ILE A 41 -3.55 -13.25 1.16
N GLU A 42 -4.67 -13.99 1.17
CA GLU A 42 -4.71 -15.43 0.89
C GLU A 42 -4.20 -15.79 -0.52
N SER A 43 -4.38 -14.90 -1.49
CA SER A 43 -3.89 -15.07 -2.86
C SER A 43 -2.47 -14.50 -3.10
N SER A 44 -1.86 -13.88 -2.09
CA SER A 44 -0.48 -13.37 -2.20
C SER A 44 0.53 -14.46 -1.84
N ALA A 45 1.74 -14.37 -2.41
CA ALA A 45 2.82 -15.29 -2.06
C ALA A 45 3.42 -14.99 -0.69
N GLY A 46 3.31 -13.74 -0.21
CA GLY A 46 3.75 -13.35 1.11
C GLY A 46 3.52 -11.87 1.42
N ILE A 47 3.88 -11.49 2.64
CA ILE A 47 3.86 -10.12 3.14
C ILE A 47 5.28 -9.76 3.61
N ALA A 48 5.78 -8.62 3.16
CA ALA A 48 7.00 -8.00 3.62
C ALA A 48 6.66 -6.81 4.53
N ILE A 49 7.31 -6.73 5.69
CA ILE A 49 7.16 -5.61 6.63
C ILE A 49 8.51 -4.88 6.69
N PHE A 50 8.51 -3.60 6.35
CA PHE A 50 9.68 -2.73 6.47
C PHE A 50 9.62 -2.04 7.82
N VAL A 51 10.69 -2.22 8.60
CA VAL A 51 10.74 -1.81 10.00
C VAL A 51 11.98 -0.96 10.23
N SER A 52 11.78 0.26 10.70
CA SER A 52 12.84 1.14 11.17
C SER A 52 13.25 0.80 12.60
N SER A 53 14.54 0.92 12.91
CA SER A 53 15.04 0.77 14.28
C SER A 53 14.66 1.91 15.21
N LYS A 54 14.23 3.04 14.67
CA LYS A 54 13.83 4.24 15.42
C LYS A 54 12.67 4.94 14.73
N ASP A 55 11.90 5.69 15.50
CA ASP A 55 10.83 6.54 15.00
C ASP A 55 11.33 7.97 14.76
N ASP A 56 12.06 8.19 13.66
CA ASP A 56 12.50 9.51 13.25
C ASP A 56 12.51 9.66 11.71
N MET A 57 12.56 10.91 11.25
CA MET A 57 12.48 11.26 9.83
C MET A 57 13.57 10.58 8.98
N VAL A 58 14.78 10.42 9.51
CA VAL A 58 15.90 9.80 8.76
C VAL A 58 15.56 8.34 8.48
N HIS A 59 15.03 7.64 9.48
CA HIS A 59 14.65 6.24 9.33
C HIS A 59 13.41 6.06 8.46
N TRP A 60 12.44 6.99 8.50
CA TRP A 60 11.30 6.95 7.59
C TRP A 60 11.73 7.06 6.11
N VAL A 61 12.68 7.94 5.81
CA VAL A 61 13.25 8.08 4.47
C VAL A 61 14.00 6.81 4.05
N GLU A 62 14.79 6.23 4.96
CA GLU A 62 15.51 4.99 4.64
C GLU A 62 14.58 3.79 4.46
N ALA A 63 13.48 3.69 5.24
CA ALA A 63 12.44 2.69 5.01
C ALA A 63 11.84 2.82 3.60
N GLY A 64 11.58 4.05 3.14
CA GLY A 64 11.15 4.32 1.77
C GLY A 64 12.17 3.87 0.71
N ARG A 65 13.46 4.14 0.91
CA ARG A 65 14.54 3.71 0.01
C ARG A 65 14.68 2.18 -0.03
N CYS A 66 14.59 1.53 1.13
CA CYS A 66 14.59 0.07 1.24
C CYS A 66 13.41 -0.55 0.50
N TYR A 67 12.21 0.01 0.66
CA TYR A 67 11.04 -0.40 -0.10
C TYR A 67 11.23 -0.22 -1.61
N GLU A 68 11.75 0.92 -2.06
CA GLU A 68 11.96 1.16 -3.49
C GLU A 68 12.92 0.13 -4.11
N ARG A 69 14.03 -0.18 -3.43
CA ARG A 69 14.97 -1.25 -3.86
C ARG A 69 14.26 -2.60 -3.96
N PHE A 70 13.45 -2.95 -2.96
CA PHE A 70 12.63 -4.16 -2.99
C PHE A 70 11.64 -4.15 -4.16
N ALA A 71 10.92 -3.05 -4.37
CA ALA A 71 9.88 -2.93 -5.39
C ALA A 71 10.46 -3.03 -6.81
N LEU A 72 11.60 -2.38 -7.05
CA LEU A 72 12.33 -2.47 -8.31
C LEU A 72 12.88 -3.88 -8.55
N ARG A 73 13.46 -4.50 -7.52
CA ARG A 73 13.96 -5.87 -7.64
C ARG A 73 12.83 -6.87 -7.91
N ALA A 74 11.73 -6.78 -7.15
CA ALA A 74 10.54 -7.59 -7.37
C ALA A 74 10.01 -7.42 -8.81
N THR A 75 9.92 -6.19 -9.29
CA THR A 75 9.47 -5.90 -10.66
C THR A 75 10.38 -6.54 -11.71
N SER A 76 11.71 -6.47 -11.53
CA SER A 76 12.68 -7.11 -12.43
C SER A 76 12.54 -8.64 -12.49
N LEU A 77 12.02 -9.25 -11.42
CA LEU A 77 11.77 -10.69 -11.32
C LEU A 77 10.34 -11.08 -11.76
N GLY A 78 9.56 -10.13 -12.28
CA GLY A 78 8.16 -10.37 -12.63
C GLY A 78 7.23 -10.52 -11.44
N ILE A 79 7.67 -10.16 -10.23
CA ILE A 79 6.86 -10.16 -9.00
C ILE A 79 6.10 -8.82 -8.90
N ARG A 80 4.81 -8.90 -8.58
CA ARG A 80 3.96 -7.74 -8.30
C ARG A 80 3.92 -7.50 -6.80
N ASN A 81 3.76 -6.25 -6.41
CA ASN A 81 3.61 -5.86 -5.03
C ASN A 81 2.54 -4.77 -4.88
N ALA A 82 1.92 -4.71 -3.71
CA ALA A 82 0.93 -3.70 -3.35
C ALA A 82 1.00 -3.39 -1.85
N MET A 83 0.78 -2.12 -1.50
CA MET A 83 0.74 -1.68 -0.09
C MET A 83 -0.50 -2.23 0.61
N LEU A 84 -0.33 -2.53 1.90
CA LEU A 84 -1.37 -2.88 2.85
C LEU A 84 -1.12 -2.11 4.17
N ASN A 85 -0.94 -0.80 4.05
CA ASN A 85 -0.43 0.05 5.14
C ASN A 85 -1.47 0.42 6.20
N GLN A 86 -2.74 0.03 6.06
CA GLN A 86 -3.79 0.36 7.03
C GLN A 86 -3.40 0.07 8.51
N PRO A 87 -2.70 -1.05 8.84
CA PRO A 87 -2.25 -1.31 10.22
C PRO A 87 -1.18 -0.36 10.74
N VAL A 88 -0.46 0.34 9.84
CA VAL A 88 0.64 1.24 10.16
C VAL A 88 0.38 2.70 9.79
N GLU A 89 -0.78 3.02 9.20
CA GLU A 89 -1.16 4.40 8.89
C GLU A 89 -1.51 5.19 10.16
N VAL A 90 -2.25 4.58 11.08
CA VAL A 90 -2.72 5.23 12.31
C VAL A 90 -1.73 5.04 13.45
N VAL A 91 -1.28 6.16 14.04
CA VAL A 91 -0.26 6.17 15.11
C VAL A 91 -0.63 5.27 16.29
N THR A 92 -1.90 5.30 16.70
CA THR A 92 -2.39 4.54 17.86
C THR A 92 -2.50 3.03 17.61
N LEU A 93 -2.56 2.59 16.34
CA LEU A 93 -2.65 1.17 15.99
C LEU A 93 -1.28 0.50 15.82
N ARG A 94 -0.25 1.28 15.47
CA ARG A 94 1.12 0.77 15.23
C ARG A 94 1.69 -0.07 16.37
N PRO A 95 1.60 0.32 17.66
CA PRO A 95 2.14 -0.50 18.75
C PRO A 95 1.49 -1.88 18.83
N GLY A 96 0.16 -1.94 18.68
CA GLY A 96 -0.56 -3.22 18.66
C GLY A 96 -0.15 -4.10 17.50
N PHE A 97 0.04 -3.52 16.31
CA PHE A 97 0.56 -4.25 15.14
C PHE A 97 2.00 -4.75 15.36
N ALA A 98 2.88 -3.92 15.91
CA ALA A 98 4.27 -4.30 16.21
C ALA A 98 4.33 -5.48 17.19
N THR A 99 3.53 -5.45 18.27
CA THR A 99 3.40 -6.56 19.23
C THR A 99 2.87 -7.83 18.56
N ALA A 100 1.82 -7.73 17.76
CA ALA A 100 1.23 -8.87 17.07
C ALA A 100 2.22 -9.55 16.10
N MET A 101 3.07 -8.75 15.44
CA MET A 101 4.13 -9.23 14.53
C MET A 101 5.44 -9.59 15.25
N LYS A 102 5.49 -9.50 16.59
CA LYS A 102 6.67 -9.78 17.42
C LYS A 102 7.92 -8.99 16.98
N LEU A 103 7.71 -7.72 16.62
CA LEU A 103 8.80 -6.82 16.24
C LEU A 103 9.62 -6.44 17.48
N LYS A 104 10.88 -6.03 17.26
CA LYS A 104 11.77 -5.60 18.35
C LYS A 104 11.19 -4.37 19.05
N ASP A 105 11.30 -4.31 20.37
CA ASP A 105 10.93 -3.14 21.15
C ASP A 105 11.62 -1.86 20.65
N GLY A 106 10.86 -0.77 20.58
CA GLY A 106 11.32 0.51 20.06
C GLY A 106 11.47 0.59 18.54
N SER A 107 11.23 -0.50 17.82
CA SER A 107 11.19 -0.48 16.35
C SER A 107 9.85 0.05 15.84
N ARG A 108 9.87 0.62 14.64
CA ARG A 108 8.70 1.20 13.99
C ARG A 108 8.39 0.46 12.68
N PRO A 109 7.21 -0.17 12.55
CA PRO A 109 6.77 -0.67 11.26
C PRO A 109 6.33 0.51 10.37
N ASP A 110 6.97 0.67 9.21
CA ASP A 110 6.75 1.79 8.30
C ASP A 110 5.87 1.42 7.10
N LEU A 111 6.11 0.24 6.52
CA LEU A 111 5.40 -0.22 5.33
C LEU A 111 5.06 -1.70 5.45
N VAL A 112 3.85 -2.07 5.04
CA VAL A 112 3.38 -3.44 4.93
C VAL A 112 3.02 -3.69 3.47
N VAL A 113 3.65 -4.69 2.87
CA VAL A 113 3.59 -4.91 1.42
C VAL A 113 3.27 -6.35 1.13
N ARG A 114 2.16 -6.61 0.46
CA ARG A 114 1.89 -7.95 -0.10
C ARG A 114 2.59 -8.09 -1.45
N PHE A 115 3.10 -9.28 -1.75
CA PHE A 115 3.77 -9.56 -3.02
C PHE A 115 3.41 -10.95 -3.56
N GLY A 116 3.53 -11.13 -4.87
CA GLY A 116 3.21 -12.38 -5.55
C GLY A 116 3.27 -12.29 -7.07
N LYS A 117 2.79 -13.32 -7.77
CA LYS A 117 2.66 -13.30 -9.23
C LYS A 117 1.21 -13.00 -9.62
N CYS A 118 1.03 -11.98 -10.46
CA CYS A 118 -0.25 -11.70 -11.10
C CYS A 118 -0.02 -10.85 -12.35
N ASP A 119 -1.09 -10.64 -13.13
CA ASP A 119 -1.08 -9.74 -14.26
C ASP A 119 -0.79 -8.29 -13.83
N ALA A 120 -0.21 -7.52 -14.73
CA ALA A 120 0.10 -6.12 -14.46
C ALA A 120 -1.17 -5.26 -14.45
N MET A 121 -1.28 -4.38 -13.46
CA MET A 121 -2.34 -3.37 -13.41
C MET A 121 -1.99 -2.17 -14.30
N PRO A 122 -2.99 -1.44 -14.83
CA PRO A 122 -2.77 -0.18 -15.55
C PRO A 122 -1.94 0.81 -14.73
N ARG A 123 -1.02 1.51 -15.39
CA ARG A 123 -0.19 2.53 -14.73
C ARG A 123 -1.06 3.72 -14.32
N SER A 124 -0.93 4.13 -13.06
CA SER A 124 -1.49 5.38 -12.56
C SER A 124 -0.87 6.60 -13.25
N LEU A 125 -1.66 7.65 -13.45
CA LEU A 125 -1.16 8.91 -14.01
C LEU A 125 -0.11 9.56 -13.10
N ARG A 126 0.81 10.32 -13.70
CA ARG A 126 1.83 11.10 -13.02
C ARG A 126 1.81 12.54 -13.53
N ARG A 127 2.06 13.48 -12.63
CA ARG A 127 2.28 14.90 -12.94
C ARG A 127 3.48 15.06 -13.88
N GLN A 128 3.49 16.15 -14.65
CA GLN A 128 4.63 16.50 -15.50
C GLN A 128 5.83 16.91 -14.62
N VAL A 129 7.04 16.65 -15.12
CA VAL A 129 8.30 16.88 -14.38
C VAL A 129 8.45 18.36 -14.01
N ASP A 130 8.20 19.25 -14.97
CA ASP A 130 8.28 20.72 -14.80
C ASP A 130 7.27 21.28 -13.77
N SER A 131 6.27 20.48 -13.38
CA SER A 131 5.32 20.87 -12.32
C SER A 131 5.76 20.48 -10.91
N ILE A 132 6.95 19.87 -10.77
CA ILE A 132 7.51 19.34 -9.51
C ILE A 132 8.94 19.84 -9.29
N LEU A 133 9.78 19.85 -10.32
CA LEU A 133 11.17 20.34 -10.23
C LEU A 133 11.21 21.84 -10.51
N GLN A 134 11.87 22.58 -9.62
CA GLN A 134 12.20 24.01 -9.76
C GLN A 134 13.69 24.18 -10.09
#